data_AF-A0A1H6FI06-F1
#
_entry.id   AF-A0A1H6FI06-F1
#
_cell.length_a   1.000
_cell.length_b   1.000
_cell.length_c   1.000
_cell.angle_alpha   90.00
_cell.angle_beta   90.00
_cell.angle_gamma   90.00
#
_symmetry.space_group_name_H-M   'P 1'
#
loop_
_entity.id
_entity.type
_entity.pdbx_description
1 polymer ?
#
loop_
_entity_poly.entity_id
_entity_poly.type
_entity_poly.pdbx_seq_one_letter_code
_entity_poly.pdbx_strand_id
1 'polypeptide(L)'
;MISTKISNSLLLLVCLVFYPSFATALNQAEIVQGLEALGDFEAAYPLAVDVAQQQNDYRTWRELADKYREYDQNSQAYLAAWQAAQHLNLEQAYRDFLKLRSQSPLNAQAIHAVYQLTRELDTIQAYLRFMNDFSNTPEAVQALLRVHEIAFQRAKKKHDPEVYDAFVQTFTGAKQIPQVIELAYTSEQASLKAEINGDWYNLLNKFYVDENRERVARRVFNQARDAEKNNKLLAAERKYRLLDEWEAFKDTKAYTEHLDRQERLDYRQRQAKRAKQRAQQIETLRKAVVETVKNQHAALRQEVRLQGKRMEEALLMHNKMLKQQFSALGQQLDATNQRMDRKIGQVYDDMGNALNQVRHQVNAQVGAISNAISAQTAAMQQAAAHANYQQQQLFDKAKEEQRWQSQKNRRCAAELARKGKYGFWSSCP
;
A
#
# COMPACT_ATOMS: atom_id res chain seq x y z
N MET A 1 -71.79 -29.73 -109.85
CA MET A 1 -70.31 -29.65 -109.93
C MET A 1 -69.94 -28.18 -110.06
N ILE A 2 -69.63 -27.52 -108.94
CA ILE A 2 -69.16 -26.13 -108.93
C ILE A 2 -67.96 -26.11 -108.00
N SER A 3 -66.78 -25.80 -108.55
CA SER A 3 -65.55 -25.56 -107.81
C SER A 3 -64.88 -24.34 -108.41
N THR A 4 -64.93 -23.23 -107.68
CA THR A 4 -64.25 -21.98 -108.01
C THR A 4 -63.28 -21.66 -106.88
N LYS A 5 -61.98 -21.82 -107.18
CA LYS A 5 -60.86 -21.24 -106.44
C LYS A 5 -60.59 -19.86 -107.01
N ILE A 6 -60.67 -18.77 -106.24
CA ILE A 6 -59.95 -17.52 -106.53
C ILE A 6 -59.55 -16.79 -105.23
N SER A 7 -58.25 -16.49 -105.16
CA SER A 7 -57.56 -15.34 -104.53
C SER A 7 -57.63 -15.15 -103.01
N ASN A 8 -56.49 -15.42 -102.36
CA ASN A 8 -56.22 -15.13 -100.96
C ASN A 8 -54.96 -14.25 -100.77
N SER A 9 -54.66 -13.38 -101.73
CA SER A 9 -53.37 -12.65 -101.77
C SER A 9 -53.47 -11.12 -101.81
N LEU A 10 -54.65 -10.54 -101.55
CA LEU A 10 -54.85 -9.09 -101.65
C LEU A 10 -55.29 -8.40 -100.35
N LEU A 11 -55.18 -9.07 -99.19
CA LEU A 11 -55.64 -8.52 -97.90
C LEU A 11 -54.51 -8.19 -96.91
N LEU A 12 -53.26 -8.17 -97.37
CA LEU A 12 -52.06 -7.94 -96.53
C LEU A 12 -51.36 -6.60 -96.78
N LEU A 13 -51.86 -5.76 -97.70
CA LEU A 13 -51.20 -4.50 -98.07
C LEU A 13 -51.96 -3.22 -97.70
N VAL A 14 -53.13 -3.29 -97.04
CA VAL A 14 -53.97 -2.11 -96.72
C VAL A 14 -54.02 -1.76 -95.22
N CYS A 15 -53.47 -2.58 -94.32
CA CYS A 15 -53.50 -2.31 -92.87
C CYS A 15 -52.28 -1.54 -92.32
N LEU A 16 -51.40 -0.99 -93.16
CA LEU A 16 -50.16 -0.32 -92.72
C LEU A 16 -50.20 1.22 -92.72
N VAL A 17 -51.35 1.86 -92.98
CA VAL A 17 -51.43 3.35 -93.10
C VAL A 17 -52.23 4.03 -91.97
N PHE A 18 -52.75 3.29 -90.99
CA PHE A 18 -53.51 3.86 -89.86
C PHE A 18 -53.08 3.30 -88.49
N TYR A 19 -51.77 3.19 -88.24
CA TYR A 19 -51.29 3.28 -86.86
C TYR A 19 -51.03 4.75 -86.58
N PRO A 20 -51.98 5.50 -85.98
CA PRO A 20 -51.61 6.76 -85.37
C PRO A 20 -50.41 6.46 -84.46
N SER A 21 -49.29 7.12 -84.74
CA SER A 21 -48.16 7.19 -83.83
C SER A 21 -48.67 7.84 -82.55
N PHE A 22 -49.31 7.06 -81.69
CA PHE A 22 -49.49 7.41 -80.30
C PHE A 22 -48.09 7.41 -79.74
N ALA A 23 -47.43 8.56 -79.87
CA ALA A 23 -46.38 8.94 -78.95
C ALA A 23 -47.06 8.92 -77.59
N THR A 24 -47.04 7.77 -76.93
CA THR A 24 -47.44 7.63 -75.54
C THR A 24 -46.51 8.56 -74.80
N ALA A 25 -47.04 9.70 -74.36
CA ALA A 25 -46.30 10.63 -73.54
C ALA A 25 -45.74 9.83 -72.36
N LEU A 26 -44.42 9.84 -72.20
CA LEU A 26 -43.73 9.19 -71.09
C LEU A 26 -44.42 9.61 -69.79
N ASN A 27 -44.88 8.64 -69.01
CA ASN A 27 -45.51 8.95 -67.74
C ASN A 27 -44.44 9.43 -66.73
N GLN A 28 -44.84 10.21 -65.72
CA GLN A 28 -43.88 10.78 -64.76
C GLN A 28 -43.05 9.69 -64.04
N ALA A 29 -43.60 8.50 -63.80
CA ALA A 29 -42.87 7.40 -63.17
C ALA A 29 -41.76 6.83 -64.08
N GLU A 30 -41.98 6.74 -65.38
CA GLU A 30 -40.97 6.35 -66.38
C GLU A 30 -39.86 7.39 -66.47
N ILE A 31 -40.18 8.67 -66.36
CA ILE A 31 -39.18 9.75 -66.32
C ILE A 31 -38.32 9.63 -65.06
N VAL A 32 -38.95 9.42 -63.89
CA VAL A 32 -38.22 9.19 -62.62
C VAL A 32 -37.27 8.00 -62.75
N GLN A 33 -37.74 6.86 -63.25
CA GLN A 33 -36.90 5.67 -63.45
C GLN A 33 -35.74 5.94 -64.43
N GLY A 34 -35.98 6.71 -65.50
CA GLY A 34 -34.94 7.09 -66.45
C GLY A 34 -33.85 7.96 -65.80
N LEU A 35 -34.24 8.98 -65.02
CA LEU A 35 -33.30 9.84 -64.31
C LEU A 35 -32.51 9.07 -63.23
N GLU A 36 -33.18 8.18 -62.51
CA GLU A 36 -32.53 7.28 -61.54
C GLU A 36 -31.52 6.33 -62.21
N ALA A 37 -31.84 5.78 -63.39
CA ALA A 37 -30.93 4.94 -64.15
C ALA A 37 -29.70 5.71 -64.67
N LEU A 38 -29.84 7.01 -64.88
CA LEU A 38 -28.74 7.92 -65.21
C LEU A 38 -27.96 8.41 -63.98
N GLY A 39 -28.42 8.09 -62.76
CA GLY A 39 -27.83 8.53 -61.51
C GLY A 39 -28.15 9.98 -61.12
N ASP A 40 -29.09 10.64 -61.80
CA ASP A 40 -29.50 12.03 -61.53
C ASP A 40 -30.64 12.06 -60.49
N PHE A 41 -30.32 11.65 -59.26
CA PHE A 41 -31.29 11.58 -58.16
C PHE A 41 -31.78 12.96 -57.71
N GLU A 42 -31.00 14.02 -57.91
CA GLU A 42 -31.41 15.39 -57.58
C GLU A 42 -32.57 15.84 -58.49
N ALA A 43 -32.46 15.60 -59.81
CA ALA A 43 -33.54 15.89 -60.75
C ALA A 43 -34.72 14.93 -60.62
N ALA A 44 -34.47 13.66 -60.27
CA ALA A 44 -35.52 12.65 -60.12
C ALA A 44 -36.42 12.91 -58.90
N TYR A 45 -35.85 13.41 -57.80
CA TYR A 45 -36.56 13.56 -56.52
C TYR A 45 -37.89 14.35 -56.60
N PRO A 46 -37.96 15.58 -57.14
CA PRO A 46 -39.23 16.34 -57.18
C PRO A 46 -40.32 15.63 -57.99
N LEU A 47 -39.94 14.98 -59.10
CA LEU A 47 -40.88 14.19 -59.92
C LEU A 47 -41.35 12.94 -59.17
N ALA A 48 -40.46 12.31 -58.41
CA ALA A 48 -40.80 11.15 -57.59
C ALA A 48 -41.74 11.52 -56.43
N VAL A 49 -41.61 12.72 -55.87
CA VAL A 49 -42.57 13.29 -54.90
C VAL A 49 -43.95 13.45 -55.54
N ASP A 50 -44.05 14.01 -56.75
CA ASP A 50 -45.34 14.17 -57.45
C ASP A 50 -46.02 12.82 -57.71
N VAL A 51 -45.24 11.82 -58.14
CA VAL A 51 -45.73 10.44 -58.32
C VAL A 51 -46.22 9.86 -56.99
N ALA A 52 -45.48 10.05 -55.90
CA ALA A 52 -45.87 9.57 -54.57
C ALA A 52 -47.14 10.26 -54.05
N GLN A 53 -47.34 11.55 -54.34
CA GLN A 53 -48.56 12.28 -54.00
C GLN A 53 -49.79 11.72 -54.73
N GLN A 54 -49.63 11.33 -56.00
CA GLN A 54 -50.73 10.74 -56.78
C GLN A 54 -51.17 9.37 -56.23
N GLN A 55 -50.21 8.56 -55.77
CA GLN A 55 -50.48 7.23 -55.22
C GLN A 55 -50.96 7.30 -53.76
N ASN A 56 -50.39 8.22 -52.99
CA ASN A 56 -50.71 8.53 -51.60
C ASN A 56 -50.81 7.31 -50.67
N ASP A 57 -49.96 6.31 -50.88
CA ASP A 57 -49.87 5.12 -50.03
C ASP A 57 -48.56 5.09 -49.24
N TYR A 58 -48.58 4.39 -48.10
CA TYR A 58 -47.43 4.32 -47.20
C TYR A 58 -46.20 3.69 -47.85
N ARG A 59 -46.36 2.67 -48.70
CA ARG A 59 -45.22 1.95 -49.28
C ARG A 59 -44.43 2.89 -50.19
N THR A 60 -45.13 3.63 -51.03
CA THR A 60 -44.51 4.58 -51.97
C THR A 60 -43.79 5.69 -51.22
N TRP A 61 -44.42 6.29 -50.21
CA TRP A 61 -43.78 7.31 -49.39
C TRP A 61 -42.57 6.79 -48.60
N ARG A 62 -42.65 5.58 -48.06
CA ARG A 62 -41.57 4.91 -47.34
C ARG A 62 -40.37 4.63 -48.25
N GLU A 63 -40.60 4.07 -49.44
CA GLU A 63 -39.56 3.80 -50.43
C GLU A 63 -38.88 5.10 -50.87
N LEU A 64 -39.66 6.16 -51.12
CA LEU A 64 -39.15 7.48 -51.47
C LEU A 64 -38.27 8.08 -50.34
N ALA A 65 -38.76 8.06 -49.09
CA ALA A 65 -38.05 8.59 -47.94
C ALA A 65 -36.73 7.86 -47.63
N ASP A 66 -36.66 6.56 -47.93
CA ASP A 66 -35.45 5.75 -47.76
C ASP A 66 -34.45 6.02 -48.89
N LYS A 67 -34.91 5.96 -50.14
CA LYS A 67 -34.09 6.07 -51.34
C LYS A 67 -33.50 7.47 -51.54
N TYR A 68 -34.30 8.52 -51.29
CA TYR A 68 -33.91 9.91 -51.53
C TYR A 68 -33.50 10.65 -50.25
N ARG A 69 -33.00 9.91 -49.25
CA ARG A 69 -32.69 10.47 -47.92
C ARG A 69 -31.76 11.69 -47.96
N GLU A 70 -30.79 11.71 -48.88
CA GLU A 70 -29.81 12.81 -49.03
C GLU A 70 -30.40 14.04 -49.71
N TYR A 71 -31.46 13.87 -50.50
CA TYR A 71 -32.12 14.92 -51.28
C TYR A 71 -33.37 15.48 -50.59
N ASP A 72 -33.93 14.75 -49.61
CA ASP A 72 -35.08 15.17 -48.82
C ASP A 72 -34.70 16.15 -47.69
N GLN A 73 -34.15 17.31 -48.07
CA GLN A 73 -33.64 18.34 -47.16
C GLN A 73 -34.73 18.86 -46.20
N ASN A 74 -35.96 19.00 -46.70
CA ASN A 74 -37.10 19.47 -45.91
C ASN A 74 -37.85 18.33 -45.21
N SER A 75 -37.36 17.09 -45.31
CA SER A 75 -38.02 15.89 -44.76
C SER A 75 -39.46 15.70 -45.26
N GLN A 76 -39.79 16.18 -46.46
CA GLN A 76 -41.12 16.10 -47.04
C GLN A 76 -41.56 14.66 -47.25
N ALA A 77 -40.74 13.83 -47.91
CA ALA A 77 -41.05 12.42 -48.12
C ALA A 77 -41.12 11.67 -46.78
N TYR A 78 -40.20 11.98 -45.87
CA TYR A 78 -40.19 11.38 -44.53
C TYR A 78 -41.45 11.73 -43.70
N LEU A 79 -41.91 12.99 -43.73
CA LEU A 79 -43.13 13.43 -43.05
C LEU A 79 -44.39 12.85 -43.70
N ALA A 80 -44.43 12.74 -45.03
CA ALA A 80 -45.54 12.08 -45.73
C ALA A 80 -45.61 10.58 -45.40
N ALA A 81 -44.46 9.90 -45.32
CA ALA A 81 -44.39 8.50 -44.87
C ALA A 81 -44.92 8.33 -43.44
N TRP A 82 -44.59 9.27 -42.54
CA TRP A 82 -45.15 9.30 -41.19
C TRP A 82 -46.67 9.45 -41.19
N GLN A 83 -47.21 10.44 -41.90
CA GLN A 83 -48.65 10.68 -41.99
C GLN A 83 -49.39 9.47 -42.58
N ALA A 84 -48.84 8.85 -43.62
CA ALA A 84 -49.41 7.64 -44.20
C ALA A 84 -49.38 6.45 -43.22
N ALA A 85 -48.31 6.30 -42.43
CA ALA A 85 -48.24 5.28 -41.37
C ALA A 85 -49.30 5.52 -40.29
N GLN A 86 -49.49 6.78 -39.87
CA GLN A 86 -50.53 7.17 -38.92
C GLN A 86 -51.93 6.85 -39.43
N HIS A 87 -52.20 7.15 -40.71
CA HIS A 87 -53.49 6.85 -41.33
C HIS A 87 -53.78 5.34 -41.40
N LEU A 88 -52.77 4.52 -41.71
CA LEU A 88 -52.91 3.06 -41.69
C LEU A 88 -53.13 2.50 -40.28
N ASN A 89 -52.50 3.11 -39.27
CA ASN A 89 -52.54 2.70 -37.87
C ASN A 89 -52.26 1.20 -37.65
N LEU A 90 -51.26 0.67 -38.36
CA LEU A 90 -50.82 -0.72 -38.23
C LEU A 90 -49.47 -0.79 -37.52
N GLU A 91 -49.31 -1.75 -36.60
CA GLU A 91 -48.03 -1.97 -35.88
C GLU A 91 -46.86 -2.14 -36.85
N GLN A 92 -47.07 -2.92 -37.92
CA GLN A 92 -46.02 -3.16 -38.93
C GLN A 92 -45.62 -1.88 -39.68
N ALA A 93 -46.55 -0.97 -39.95
CA ALA A 93 -46.26 0.30 -40.63
C ALA A 93 -45.40 1.21 -39.73
N TYR A 94 -45.74 1.34 -38.44
CA TYR A 94 -44.91 2.09 -37.51
C TYR A 94 -43.52 1.49 -37.32
N ARG A 95 -43.42 0.15 -37.23
CA ARG A 95 -42.13 -0.54 -37.08
C ARG A 95 -41.25 -0.41 -38.31
N ASP A 96 -41.83 -0.45 -39.50
CA ASP A 96 -41.08 -0.22 -40.73
C ASP A 96 -40.65 1.26 -40.84
N PHE A 97 -41.51 2.20 -40.44
CA PHE A 97 -41.19 3.63 -40.40
C PHE A 97 -39.99 3.94 -39.48
N LEU A 98 -39.91 3.29 -38.32
CA LEU A 98 -38.78 3.45 -37.38
C LEU A 98 -37.41 3.11 -37.98
N LYS A 99 -37.36 2.33 -39.07
CA LYS A 99 -36.11 1.97 -39.76
C LYS A 99 -35.59 3.08 -40.68
N LEU A 100 -36.44 4.02 -41.09
CA LEU A 100 -36.06 5.09 -42.02
C LEU A 100 -35.01 6.03 -41.42
N ARG A 101 -35.23 6.50 -40.18
CA ARG A 101 -34.34 7.46 -39.51
C ARG A 101 -34.28 7.19 -38.01
N SER A 102 -33.24 6.51 -37.53
CA SER A 102 -33.13 6.04 -36.14
C SER A 102 -33.08 7.16 -35.08
N GLN A 103 -32.64 8.36 -35.43
CA GLN A 103 -32.49 9.51 -34.52
C GLN A 103 -33.63 10.54 -34.62
N SER A 104 -34.70 10.23 -35.35
CA SER A 104 -35.80 11.17 -35.54
C SER A 104 -36.64 11.37 -34.27
N PRO A 105 -37.08 12.60 -33.95
CA PRO A 105 -38.02 12.84 -32.86
C PRO A 105 -39.38 12.17 -33.08
N LEU A 106 -39.76 11.87 -34.33
CA LEU A 106 -41.01 11.14 -34.64
C LEU A 106 -40.96 9.68 -34.20
N ASN A 107 -39.76 9.13 -33.92
CA ASN A 107 -39.65 7.76 -33.43
C ASN A 107 -40.34 7.58 -32.08
N ALA A 108 -40.30 8.59 -31.21
CA ALA A 108 -41.04 8.56 -29.94
C ALA A 108 -42.54 8.45 -30.19
N GLN A 109 -43.08 9.17 -31.18
CA GLN A 109 -44.50 9.12 -31.53
C GLN A 109 -44.88 7.77 -32.16
N ALA A 110 -44.03 7.21 -33.03
CA ALA A 110 -44.24 5.90 -33.62
C ALA A 110 -44.22 4.78 -32.56
N ILE A 111 -43.26 4.82 -31.63
CA ILE A 111 -43.19 3.88 -30.51
C ILE A 111 -44.44 4.01 -29.63
N HIS A 112 -44.88 5.24 -29.35
CA HIS A 112 -46.11 5.49 -28.61
C HIS A 112 -47.33 4.89 -29.31
N ALA A 113 -47.45 5.03 -30.64
CA ALA A 113 -48.54 4.44 -31.41
C ALA A 113 -48.52 2.90 -31.37
N VAL A 114 -47.33 2.29 -31.51
CA VAL A 114 -47.16 0.83 -31.33
C VAL A 114 -47.57 0.38 -29.92
N TYR A 115 -47.27 1.18 -28.90
CA TYR A 115 -47.72 0.92 -27.54
C TYR A 115 -49.25 0.98 -27.39
N GLN A 116 -49.93 1.97 -28.01
CA GLN A 116 -51.40 2.03 -27.96
C GLN A 116 -52.04 0.80 -28.61
N LEU A 117 -51.54 0.35 -29.76
CA LEU A 117 -51.99 -0.89 -30.39
C LEU A 117 -51.71 -2.12 -29.51
N THR A 118 -50.53 -2.17 -28.86
CA THR A 118 -50.19 -3.22 -27.89
C THR A 118 -51.19 -3.23 -26.72
N ARG A 119 -51.60 -2.04 -26.27
CA ARG A 119 -52.56 -1.85 -25.19
C ARG A 119 -53.97 -2.28 -25.57
N GLU A 120 -54.38 -2.11 -26.82
CA GLU A 120 -55.67 -2.62 -27.32
C GLU A 120 -55.74 -4.15 -27.29
N LEU A 121 -54.63 -4.85 -27.56
CA LEU A 121 -54.55 -6.31 -27.42
C LEU A 121 -54.60 -6.77 -25.95
N ASP A 122 -54.02 -5.97 -25.05
CA ASP A 122 -54.01 -6.17 -23.59
C ASP A 122 -53.57 -7.58 -23.12
N THR A 123 -52.59 -8.17 -23.79
CA THR A 123 -52.02 -9.48 -23.41
C THR A 123 -50.60 -9.35 -22.89
N ILE A 124 -50.23 -10.20 -21.92
CA ILE A 124 -48.85 -10.26 -21.39
C ILE A 124 -47.84 -10.46 -22.53
N GLN A 125 -48.13 -11.35 -23.49
CA GLN A 125 -47.21 -11.62 -24.60
C GLN A 125 -47.00 -10.41 -25.53
N ALA A 126 -48.04 -9.60 -25.77
CA ALA A 126 -47.91 -8.38 -26.56
C ALA A 126 -47.03 -7.35 -25.84
N TYR A 127 -47.26 -7.12 -24.54
CA TYR A 127 -46.42 -6.22 -23.74
C TYR A 127 -44.96 -6.71 -23.61
N LEU A 128 -44.74 -8.02 -23.43
CA LEU A 128 -43.38 -8.58 -23.38
C LEU A 128 -42.61 -8.35 -24.69
N ARG A 129 -43.28 -8.55 -25.84
CA ARG A 129 -42.69 -8.25 -27.16
C ARG A 129 -42.38 -6.77 -27.29
N PHE A 130 -43.32 -5.90 -26.91
CA PHE A 130 -43.12 -4.46 -26.91
C PHE A 130 -41.90 -4.03 -26.08
N MET A 131 -41.79 -4.54 -24.84
CA MET A 131 -40.66 -4.22 -23.96
C MET A 131 -39.32 -4.76 -24.47
N ASN A 132 -39.32 -5.90 -25.17
CA ASN A 132 -38.12 -6.43 -25.80
C ASN A 132 -37.63 -5.51 -26.93
N ASP A 133 -38.57 -4.99 -27.74
CA ASP A 133 -38.23 -4.17 -28.89
C ASP A 133 -37.91 -2.71 -28.50
N PHE A 134 -38.49 -2.21 -27.40
CA PHE A 134 -38.42 -0.82 -26.97
C PHE A 134 -38.07 -0.66 -25.48
N SER A 135 -37.08 -1.41 -24.99
CA SER A 135 -36.78 -1.51 -23.54
C SER A 135 -36.48 -0.18 -22.83
N ASN A 136 -36.03 0.83 -23.57
CA ASN A 136 -35.52 2.10 -23.03
C ASN A 136 -36.50 3.27 -23.24
N THR A 137 -37.81 3.00 -23.21
CA THR A 137 -38.84 4.03 -23.37
C THR A 137 -39.75 4.13 -22.14
N PRO A 138 -40.38 5.30 -21.90
CA PRO A 138 -41.40 5.42 -20.85
C PRO A 138 -42.55 4.41 -21.00
N GLU A 139 -42.94 4.10 -22.24
CA GLU A 139 -43.96 3.11 -22.57
C GLU A 139 -43.58 1.70 -22.12
N ALA A 140 -42.30 1.32 -22.15
CA ALA A 140 -41.88 0.00 -21.66
C ALA A 140 -42.09 -0.15 -20.15
N VAL A 141 -41.90 0.94 -19.39
CA VAL A 141 -42.23 0.97 -17.96
C VAL A 141 -43.75 0.81 -17.76
N GLN A 142 -44.56 1.49 -18.57
CA GLN A 142 -46.03 1.35 -18.50
C GLN A 142 -46.49 -0.07 -18.87
N ALA A 143 -45.90 -0.66 -19.91
CA ALA A 143 -46.13 -2.05 -20.33
C ALA A 143 -45.82 -3.04 -19.20
N LEU A 144 -44.69 -2.86 -18.50
CA LEU A 144 -44.32 -3.69 -17.35
C LEU A 144 -45.35 -3.60 -16.23
N LEU A 145 -45.77 -2.37 -15.87
CA LEU A 145 -46.80 -2.15 -14.86
C LEU A 145 -48.14 -2.80 -15.25
N ARG A 146 -48.48 -2.81 -16.54
CA ARG A 146 -49.68 -3.47 -17.04
C ARG A 146 -49.57 -4.99 -17.01
N VAL A 147 -48.39 -5.55 -17.32
CA VAL A 147 -48.11 -6.99 -17.14
C VAL A 147 -48.33 -7.41 -15.69
N HIS A 148 -47.80 -6.64 -14.72
CA HIS A 148 -48.02 -6.89 -13.30
C HIS A 148 -49.52 -6.88 -12.94
N GLU A 149 -50.27 -5.90 -13.45
CA GLU A 149 -51.71 -5.80 -13.21
C GLU A 149 -52.49 -6.99 -13.77
N ILE A 150 -52.22 -7.39 -15.02
CA ILE A 150 -52.89 -8.54 -15.65
C ILE A 150 -52.56 -9.83 -14.88
N ALA A 151 -51.29 -10.03 -14.54
CA ALA A 151 -50.86 -11.19 -13.77
C ALA A 151 -51.52 -11.22 -12.37
N PHE A 152 -51.65 -10.06 -11.72
CA PHE A 152 -52.33 -9.93 -10.44
C PHE A 152 -53.81 -10.28 -10.55
N GLN A 153 -54.53 -9.76 -11.55
CA GLN A 153 -55.94 -10.09 -11.75
C GLN A 153 -56.15 -11.59 -12.04
N ARG A 154 -55.23 -12.22 -12.78
CA ARG A 154 -55.23 -13.68 -12.99
C ARG A 154 -55.03 -14.45 -11.68
N ALA A 155 -54.09 -14.01 -10.83
CA ALA A 155 -53.89 -14.61 -9.52
C ALA A 155 -55.12 -14.46 -8.61
N LYS A 156 -55.70 -13.24 -8.58
CA LYS A 156 -56.92 -12.94 -7.84
C LYS A 156 -58.11 -13.80 -8.26
N LYS A 157 -58.26 -14.06 -9.57
CA LYS A 157 -59.32 -14.94 -10.11
C LYS A 157 -59.15 -16.39 -9.68
N LYS A 158 -57.92 -16.90 -9.58
CA LYS A 158 -57.65 -18.26 -9.09
C LYS A 158 -57.87 -18.39 -7.58
N HIS A 159 -57.60 -17.32 -6.83
CA HIS A 159 -57.79 -17.24 -5.38
C HIS A 159 -57.11 -18.39 -4.61
N ASP A 160 -55.84 -18.63 -4.95
CA ASP A 160 -55.03 -19.74 -4.42
C ASP A 160 -53.73 -19.19 -3.80
N PRO A 161 -53.39 -19.54 -2.55
CA PRO A 161 -52.16 -19.09 -1.88
C PRO A 161 -50.87 -19.40 -2.67
N GLU A 162 -50.78 -20.55 -3.33
CA GLU A 162 -49.59 -20.93 -4.10
C GLU A 162 -49.44 -20.08 -5.37
N VAL A 163 -50.56 -19.68 -5.98
CA VAL A 163 -50.56 -18.78 -7.15
C VAL A 163 -50.11 -17.38 -6.75
N TYR A 164 -50.52 -16.91 -5.56
CA TYR A 164 -50.05 -15.64 -5.02
C TYR A 164 -48.55 -15.69 -4.66
N ASP A 165 -48.07 -16.79 -4.10
CA ASP A 165 -46.63 -17.01 -3.87
C ASP A 165 -45.84 -16.93 -5.17
N ALA A 166 -46.32 -17.60 -6.22
CA ALA A 166 -45.71 -17.54 -7.55
C ALA A 166 -45.71 -16.12 -8.13
N PHE A 167 -46.77 -15.34 -7.89
CA PHE A 167 -46.83 -13.93 -8.30
C PHE A 167 -45.72 -13.10 -7.62
N VAL A 168 -45.58 -13.19 -6.29
CA VAL A 168 -44.56 -12.39 -5.57
C VAL A 168 -43.15 -12.79 -5.99
N GLN A 169 -42.90 -14.08 -6.22
CA GLN A 169 -41.62 -14.59 -6.72
C GLN A 169 -41.31 -14.11 -8.15
N THR A 170 -42.32 -14.10 -9.03
CA THR A 170 -42.14 -13.71 -10.43
C THR A 170 -42.00 -12.19 -10.59
N PHE A 171 -42.69 -11.41 -9.76
CA PHE A 171 -42.80 -9.95 -9.90
C PHE A 171 -42.36 -9.22 -8.63
N THR A 172 -41.07 -9.34 -8.26
CA THR A 172 -40.51 -8.85 -6.98
C THR A 172 -40.56 -7.32 -6.76
N GLY A 173 -40.91 -6.55 -7.79
CA GLY A 173 -41.12 -5.10 -7.71
C GLY A 173 -42.56 -4.64 -7.99
N ALA A 174 -43.52 -5.57 -8.06
CA ALA A 174 -44.90 -5.21 -8.33
C ALA A 174 -45.51 -4.42 -7.16
N LYS A 175 -46.17 -3.29 -7.46
CA LYS A 175 -46.90 -2.48 -6.46
C LYS A 175 -48.00 -3.26 -5.74
N GLN A 176 -48.46 -4.37 -6.33
CA GLN A 176 -49.52 -5.23 -5.82
C GLN A 176 -49.03 -6.22 -4.75
N ILE A 177 -47.71 -6.36 -4.51
CA ILE A 177 -47.16 -7.35 -3.55
C ILE A 177 -47.83 -7.27 -2.17
N PRO A 178 -47.98 -6.09 -1.51
CA PRO A 178 -48.61 -6.04 -0.19
C PRO A 178 -50.03 -6.60 -0.20
N GLN A 179 -50.81 -6.26 -1.24
CA GLN A 179 -52.18 -6.76 -1.39
C GLN A 179 -52.21 -8.27 -1.68
N VAL A 180 -51.27 -8.78 -2.48
CA VAL A 180 -51.14 -10.21 -2.80
C VAL A 180 -50.84 -11.03 -1.54
N ILE A 181 -49.98 -10.53 -0.66
CA ILE A 181 -49.64 -11.19 0.60
C ILE A 181 -50.90 -11.32 1.49
N GLU A 182 -51.68 -10.25 1.63
CA GLU A 182 -52.93 -10.30 2.41
C GLU A 182 -53.99 -11.23 1.77
N LEU A 183 -54.08 -11.25 0.43
CA LEU A 183 -54.98 -12.16 -0.27
C LEU A 183 -54.57 -13.63 -0.12
N ALA A 184 -53.27 -13.92 -0.13
CA ALA A 184 -52.76 -15.27 0.13
C ALA A 184 -53.07 -15.71 1.57
N TYR A 185 -52.86 -14.82 2.54
CA TYR A 185 -53.18 -15.07 3.95
C TYR A 185 -54.67 -15.36 4.17
N THR A 186 -55.54 -14.48 3.68
CA THR A 186 -57.00 -14.62 3.85
C THR A 186 -57.55 -15.84 3.12
N SER A 187 -57.02 -16.17 1.94
CA SER A 187 -57.37 -17.38 1.20
C SER A 187 -56.99 -18.66 1.97
N GLU A 188 -55.74 -18.74 2.48
CA GLU A 188 -55.30 -19.90 3.25
C GLU A 188 -56.06 -20.02 4.57
N GLN A 189 -56.30 -18.91 5.26
CA GLN A 189 -57.13 -18.87 6.46
C GLN A 189 -58.54 -19.40 6.20
N ALA A 190 -59.17 -19.00 5.09
CA ALA A 190 -60.50 -19.47 4.72
C ALA A 190 -60.54 -20.98 4.45
N SER A 191 -59.55 -21.51 3.73
CA SER A 191 -59.41 -22.96 3.49
C SER A 191 -59.26 -23.74 4.80
N LEU A 192 -58.40 -23.28 5.71
CA LEU A 192 -58.23 -23.93 7.02
C LEU A 192 -59.49 -23.82 7.88
N LYS A 193 -60.19 -22.68 7.84
CA LYS A 193 -61.46 -22.49 8.57
C LYS A 193 -62.53 -23.45 8.06
N ALA A 194 -62.61 -23.65 6.74
CA ALA A 194 -63.51 -24.63 6.15
C ALA A 194 -63.15 -26.05 6.56
N GLU A 195 -61.87 -26.39 6.66
CA GLU A 195 -61.42 -27.72 7.11
C GLU A 195 -61.72 -27.99 8.59
N ILE A 196 -61.49 -27.00 9.47
CA ILE A 196 -61.78 -27.15 10.90
C ILE A 196 -63.28 -27.33 11.15
N ASN A 197 -64.12 -26.59 10.41
CA ASN A 197 -65.58 -26.56 10.59
C ASN A 197 -66.34 -27.55 9.69
N GLY A 198 -65.69 -28.11 8.66
CA GLY A 198 -66.34 -28.84 7.57
C GLY A 198 -66.82 -30.24 7.92
N ASP A 199 -66.45 -30.76 9.10
CA ASP A 199 -66.97 -32.01 9.61
C ASP A 199 -68.22 -31.73 10.45
N TRP A 200 -69.41 -32.04 9.93
CA TRP A 200 -70.68 -31.87 10.66
C TRP A 200 -70.64 -32.59 12.03
N TYR A 201 -69.89 -33.68 12.12
CA TYR A 201 -69.64 -34.41 13.38
C TYR A 201 -68.86 -33.58 14.42
N ASN A 202 -67.96 -32.68 13.99
CA ASN A 202 -67.18 -31.82 14.88
C ASN A 202 -68.05 -30.76 15.56
N LEU A 203 -69.14 -30.29 14.92
CA LEU A 203 -70.02 -29.28 15.53
C LEU A 203 -70.76 -29.78 16.78
N LEU A 204 -70.95 -31.09 16.92
CA LEU A 204 -71.67 -31.71 18.03
C LEU A 204 -70.76 -32.20 19.16
N ASN A 205 -69.44 -32.28 18.94
CA ASN A 205 -68.51 -32.84 19.93
C ASN A 205 -67.27 -31.96 20.13
N LYS A 206 -67.31 -31.13 21.19
CA LYS A 206 -66.23 -30.20 21.57
C LYS A 206 -64.86 -30.87 21.68
N PHE A 207 -64.78 -32.11 22.16
CA PHE A 207 -63.52 -32.85 22.27
C PHE A 207 -62.87 -33.12 20.90
N TYR A 208 -63.66 -33.42 19.88
CA TYR A 208 -63.14 -33.65 18.51
C TYR A 208 -62.68 -32.36 17.84
N VAL A 209 -63.28 -31.22 18.18
CA VAL A 209 -62.88 -29.90 17.66
C VAL A 209 -61.46 -29.54 18.12
N ASP A 210 -61.14 -29.78 19.39
CA ASP A 210 -59.83 -29.43 19.96
C ASP A 210 -58.71 -30.31 19.37
N GLU A 211 -58.96 -31.62 19.20
CA GLU A 211 -58.01 -32.53 18.52
C GLU A 211 -57.81 -32.17 17.04
N ASN A 212 -58.88 -31.81 16.34
CA ASN A 212 -58.79 -31.39 14.94
C ASN A 212 -58.00 -30.08 14.80
N ARG A 213 -58.24 -29.10 15.69
CA ARG A 213 -57.47 -27.84 15.74
C ARG A 213 -55.99 -28.09 15.97
N GLU A 214 -55.62 -28.94 16.93
CA GLU A 214 -54.22 -29.33 17.17
C GLU A 214 -53.61 -29.98 15.92
N ARG A 215 -54.31 -30.93 15.29
CA ARG A 215 -53.84 -31.61 14.08
C ARG A 215 -53.58 -30.63 12.93
N VAL A 216 -54.50 -29.70 12.70
CA VAL A 216 -54.37 -28.68 11.65
C VAL A 216 -53.23 -27.72 12.00
N ALA A 217 -53.17 -27.19 13.23
CA ALA A 217 -52.09 -26.31 13.68
C ALA A 217 -50.71 -26.98 13.54
N ARG A 218 -50.61 -28.25 13.94
CA ARG A 218 -49.41 -29.08 13.80
C ARG A 218 -48.95 -29.17 12.36
N ARG A 219 -49.89 -29.42 11.44
CA ARG A 219 -49.59 -29.49 10.00
C ARG A 219 -49.13 -28.13 9.47
N VAL A 220 -49.79 -27.03 9.83
CA VAL A 220 -49.38 -25.67 9.43
C VAL A 220 -47.96 -25.37 9.92
N PHE A 221 -47.65 -25.69 11.18
CA PHE A 221 -46.31 -25.52 11.75
C PHE A 221 -45.25 -26.34 10.99
N ASN A 222 -45.53 -27.60 10.69
CA ASN A 222 -44.61 -28.45 9.94
C ASN A 222 -44.41 -27.94 8.50
N GLN A 223 -45.48 -27.54 7.83
CA GLN A 223 -45.40 -26.93 6.50
C GLN A 223 -44.61 -25.62 6.50
N ALA A 224 -44.74 -24.80 7.55
CA ALA A 224 -43.94 -23.58 7.71
C ALA A 224 -42.45 -23.92 7.80
N ARG A 225 -42.08 -24.90 8.63
CA ARG A 225 -40.69 -25.37 8.77
C ARG A 225 -40.13 -25.95 7.48
N ASP A 226 -40.94 -26.72 6.76
CA ASP A 226 -40.49 -27.29 5.48
C ASP A 226 -40.38 -26.21 4.40
N ALA A 227 -41.25 -25.20 4.40
CA ALA A 227 -41.11 -24.03 3.54
C ALA A 227 -39.80 -23.27 3.85
N GLU A 228 -39.44 -23.05 5.12
CA GLU A 228 -38.17 -22.43 5.49
C GLU A 228 -36.96 -23.24 5.01
N LYS A 229 -36.95 -24.56 5.23
CA LYS A 229 -35.87 -25.44 4.77
C LYS A 229 -35.68 -25.36 3.26
N ASN A 230 -36.76 -25.20 2.52
CA ASN A 230 -36.77 -25.08 1.06
C ASN A 230 -36.63 -23.63 0.57
N ASN A 231 -36.27 -22.68 1.45
CA ASN A 231 -36.11 -21.26 1.14
C ASN A 231 -37.37 -20.57 0.55
N LYS A 232 -38.56 -21.10 0.87
CA LYS A 232 -39.87 -20.52 0.52
C LYS A 232 -40.34 -19.59 1.65
N LEU A 233 -39.60 -18.51 1.87
CA LEU A 233 -39.77 -17.63 3.05
C LEU A 233 -41.17 -17.03 3.16
N LEU A 234 -41.78 -16.57 2.05
CA LEU A 234 -43.13 -16.00 2.07
C LEU A 234 -44.20 -16.99 2.54
N ALA A 235 -44.12 -18.24 2.07
CA ALA A 235 -45.03 -19.30 2.49
C ALA A 235 -44.81 -19.65 3.96
N ALA A 236 -43.56 -19.67 4.43
CA ALA A 236 -43.25 -19.88 5.84
C ALA A 236 -43.80 -18.75 6.72
N GLU A 237 -43.52 -17.50 6.37
CA GLU A 237 -43.99 -16.30 7.09
C GLU A 237 -45.52 -16.26 7.18
N ARG A 238 -46.21 -16.51 6.06
CA ARG A 238 -47.68 -16.58 6.04
C ARG A 238 -48.20 -17.67 6.99
N LYS A 239 -47.58 -18.85 7.01
CA LYS A 239 -47.99 -19.96 7.88
C LYS A 239 -47.72 -19.68 9.35
N TYR A 240 -46.59 -19.05 9.67
CA TYR A 240 -46.33 -18.59 11.04
C TYR A 240 -47.30 -17.50 11.47
N ARG A 241 -47.61 -16.55 10.59
CA ARG A 241 -48.64 -15.53 10.82
C ARG A 241 -50.01 -16.16 11.10
N LEU A 242 -50.38 -17.23 10.39
CA LEU A 242 -51.62 -17.98 10.66
C LEU A 242 -51.62 -18.61 12.06
N LEU A 243 -50.47 -19.10 12.54
CA LEU A 243 -50.34 -19.62 13.91
C LEU A 243 -50.42 -18.49 14.96
N ASP A 244 -49.86 -17.32 14.66
CA ASP A 244 -49.79 -16.18 15.58
C ASP A 244 -51.12 -15.41 15.70
N GLU A 245 -51.73 -15.08 14.57
CA GLU A 245 -52.88 -14.17 14.52
C GLU A 245 -54.22 -14.88 14.65
N TRP A 246 -54.30 -16.17 14.31
CA TRP A 246 -55.57 -16.87 14.33
C TRP A 246 -55.88 -17.48 15.69
N GLU A 247 -56.88 -16.92 16.38
CA GLU A 247 -57.32 -17.36 17.72
C GLU A 247 -57.58 -18.87 17.82
N ALA A 248 -57.99 -19.54 16.74
CA ALA A 248 -58.27 -20.98 16.73
C ALA A 248 -57.06 -21.85 17.10
N PHE A 249 -55.84 -21.33 16.99
CA PHE A 249 -54.61 -22.07 17.26
C PHE A 249 -53.93 -21.72 18.58
N LYS A 250 -54.35 -20.68 19.30
CA LYS A 250 -53.64 -20.22 20.51
C LYS A 250 -53.59 -21.23 21.65
N ASP A 251 -54.58 -22.12 21.74
CA ASP A 251 -54.63 -23.17 22.76
C ASP A 251 -53.97 -24.50 22.32
N THR A 252 -53.33 -24.52 21.14
CA THR A 252 -52.69 -25.71 20.58
C THR A 252 -51.24 -25.85 21.03
N LYS A 253 -50.74 -27.08 21.19
CA LYS A 253 -49.33 -27.36 21.47
C LYS A 253 -48.43 -26.89 20.33
N ALA A 254 -48.94 -26.95 19.09
CA ALA A 254 -48.21 -26.45 17.93
C ALA A 254 -47.93 -24.94 18.01
N TYR A 255 -48.86 -24.15 18.56
CA TYR A 255 -48.63 -22.73 18.83
C TYR A 255 -47.57 -22.50 19.92
N THR A 256 -47.60 -23.26 21.02
CA THR A 256 -46.55 -23.19 22.05
C THR A 256 -45.16 -23.50 21.47
N GLU A 257 -45.05 -24.52 20.62
CA GLU A 257 -43.78 -24.84 19.95
C GLU A 257 -43.31 -23.76 18.98
N HIS A 258 -44.25 -23.04 18.37
CA HIS A 258 -43.94 -21.87 17.54
C HIS A 258 -43.41 -20.70 18.37
N LEU A 259 -44.02 -20.41 19.53
CA LEU A 259 -43.49 -19.42 20.48
C LEU A 259 -42.09 -19.79 20.97
N ASP A 260 -41.88 -21.05 21.38
CA ASP A 260 -40.57 -21.55 21.79
C ASP A 260 -39.52 -21.38 20.68
N ARG A 261 -39.94 -21.58 19.42
CA ARG A 261 -39.09 -21.37 18.26
C ARG A 261 -38.74 -19.89 18.08
N GLN A 262 -39.72 -18.99 18.15
CA GLN A 262 -39.50 -17.54 18.08
C GLN A 262 -38.52 -17.08 19.18
N GLU A 263 -38.72 -17.53 20.43
CA GLU A 263 -37.83 -17.20 21.54
C GLU A 263 -36.39 -17.67 21.28
N ARG A 264 -36.21 -18.89 20.75
CA ARG A 264 -34.89 -19.41 20.38
C ARG A 264 -34.23 -18.58 19.28
N LEU A 265 -34.99 -18.10 18.30
CA LEU A 265 -34.47 -17.24 17.23
C LEU A 265 -34.06 -15.87 17.78
N ASP A 266 -34.91 -15.25 18.60
CA ASP A 266 -34.62 -13.97 19.24
C ASP A 266 -33.41 -14.06 20.16
N TYR A 267 -33.29 -15.17 20.91
CA TYR A 267 -32.11 -15.47 21.70
C TYR A 267 -30.85 -15.52 20.83
N ARG A 268 -30.87 -16.26 19.70
CA ARG A 268 -29.73 -16.34 18.77
C ARG A 268 -29.38 -14.98 18.18
N GLN A 269 -30.37 -14.18 17.78
CA GLN A 269 -30.14 -12.83 17.26
C GLN A 269 -29.51 -11.90 18.30
N ARG A 270 -30.01 -11.94 19.54
CA ARG A 270 -29.42 -11.19 20.66
C ARG A 270 -27.98 -11.62 20.93
N GLN A 271 -27.69 -12.92 20.87
CA GLN A 271 -26.32 -13.44 21.02
C GLN A 271 -25.41 -12.98 19.88
N ALA A 272 -25.88 -13.03 18.63
CA ALA A 272 -25.13 -12.54 17.48
C ALA A 272 -24.84 -11.02 17.59
N LYS A 273 -25.83 -10.22 18.01
CA LYS A 273 -25.67 -8.78 18.26
C LYS A 273 -24.63 -8.52 19.36
N ARG A 274 -24.69 -9.25 20.47
CA ARG A 274 -23.70 -9.17 21.56
C ARG A 274 -22.31 -9.57 21.09
N ALA A 275 -22.18 -10.62 20.28
CA ALA A 275 -20.90 -11.04 19.71
C ALA A 275 -20.31 -9.95 18.80
N LYS A 276 -21.14 -9.31 17.96
CA LYS A 276 -20.72 -8.17 17.12
C LYS A 276 -20.25 -6.97 17.96
N GLN A 277 -20.98 -6.63 19.03
CA GLN A 277 -20.59 -5.56 19.95
C GLN A 277 -19.26 -5.87 20.66
N ARG A 278 -19.07 -7.11 21.14
CA ARG A 278 -17.79 -7.53 21.73
C ARG A 278 -16.64 -7.44 20.73
N ALA A 279 -16.85 -7.88 19.49
CA ALA A 279 -15.83 -7.76 18.44
C ALA A 279 -15.45 -6.29 18.18
N GLN A 280 -16.43 -5.39 18.15
CA GLN A 280 -16.19 -3.95 18.03
C GLN A 280 -15.42 -3.39 19.23
N GLN A 281 -15.77 -3.79 20.46
CA GLN A 281 -15.05 -3.39 21.67
C GLN A 281 -13.59 -3.89 21.66
N ILE A 282 -13.36 -5.15 21.27
CA ILE A 282 -12.01 -5.72 21.13
C ILE A 282 -11.20 -4.92 20.10
N GLU A 283 -11.79 -4.55 18.96
CA GLU A 283 -11.11 -3.75 17.95
C GLU A 283 -10.75 -2.34 18.45
N THR A 284 -11.66 -1.70 19.19
CA THR A 284 -11.37 -0.42 19.85
C THR A 284 -10.24 -0.54 20.87
N LEU A 285 -10.26 -1.58 21.72
CA LEU A 285 -9.18 -1.87 22.67
C LEU A 285 -7.86 -2.13 21.95
N ARG A 286 -7.88 -2.91 20.87
CA ARG A 286 -6.69 -3.16 20.04
C ARG A 286 -6.10 -1.86 19.53
N LYS A 287 -6.91 -0.96 18.98
CA LYS A 287 -6.45 0.36 18.53
C LYS A 287 -5.85 1.20 19.67
N ALA A 288 -6.51 1.23 20.83
CA ALA A 288 -6.01 1.95 22.00
C ALA A 288 -4.67 1.39 22.51
N VAL A 289 -4.51 0.07 22.55
CA VAL A 289 -3.25 -0.59 22.94
C VAL A 289 -2.15 -0.27 21.94
N VAL A 290 -2.42 -0.38 20.64
CA VAL A 290 -1.46 -0.05 19.58
C VAL A 290 -1.02 1.41 19.69
N GLU A 291 -1.96 2.33 19.92
CA GLU A 291 -1.65 3.75 20.10
C GLU A 291 -0.83 4.02 21.37
N THR A 292 -1.16 3.35 22.47
CA THR A 292 -0.38 3.43 23.71
C THR A 292 1.06 2.94 23.50
N VAL A 293 1.24 1.81 22.82
CA VAL A 293 2.56 1.26 22.49
C VAL A 293 3.34 2.22 21.58
N LYS A 294 2.69 2.83 20.58
CA LYS A 294 3.33 3.85 19.73
C LYS A 294 3.79 5.06 20.54
N ASN A 295 2.96 5.56 21.44
CA ASN A 295 3.28 6.71 22.28
C ASN A 295 4.42 6.39 23.26
N GLN A 296 4.40 5.21 23.89
CA GLN A 296 5.51 4.74 24.74
C GLN A 296 6.81 4.59 23.94
N HIS A 297 6.75 4.03 22.73
CA HIS A 297 7.90 3.90 21.85
C HIS A 297 8.48 5.26 21.43
N ALA A 298 7.62 6.23 21.15
CA ALA A 298 8.04 7.60 20.85
C ALA A 298 8.74 8.26 22.06
N ALA A 299 8.18 8.11 23.26
CA ALA A 299 8.77 8.61 24.50
C ALA A 299 10.14 7.97 24.78
N LEU A 300 10.26 6.64 24.63
CA LEU A 300 11.53 5.91 24.77
C LEU A 300 12.58 6.40 23.78
N ARG A 301 12.21 6.60 22.51
CA ARG A 301 13.12 7.16 21.49
C ARG A 301 13.61 8.55 21.88
N GLN A 302 12.75 9.38 22.46
CA GLN A 302 13.13 10.72 22.91
C GLN A 302 14.11 10.64 24.09
N GLU A 303 13.86 9.76 25.06
CA GLU A 303 14.76 9.56 26.21
C GLU A 303 16.14 9.05 25.76
N VAL A 304 16.19 8.05 24.87
CA VAL A 304 17.45 7.53 24.31
C VAL A 304 18.23 8.64 23.58
N ARG A 305 17.54 9.51 22.83
CA ARG A 305 18.17 10.68 22.19
C ARG A 305 18.72 11.67 23.21
N LEU A 306 17.99 11.95 24.29
CA LEU A 306 18.44 12.83 25.35
C LEU A 306 19.66 12.25 26.09
N GLN A 307 19.66 10.95 26.37
CA GLN A 307 20.80 10.25 26.95
C GLN A 307 22.02 10.31 26.02
N GLY A 308 21.83 10.10 24.71
CA GLY A 308 22.89 10.25 23.71
C GLY A 308 23.53 11.63 23.73
N LYS A 309 22.72 12.71 23.79
CA LYS A 309 23.23 14.09 23.92
C LYS A 309 24.01 14.31 25.22
N ARG A 310 23.51 13.80 26.36
CA ARG A 310 24.21 13.90 27.65
C ARG A 310 25.57 13.18 27.63
N MET A 311 25.66 12.04 26.95
CA MET A 311 26.93 11.33 26.77
C MET A 311 27.90 12.12 25.88
N GLU A 312 27.41 12.71 24.79
CA GLU A 312 28.21 13.56 23.91
C GLU A 312 28.79 14.77 24.67
N GLU A 313 27.97 15.45 25.47
CA GLU A 313 28.41 16.54 26.35
C GLU A 313 29.44 16.07 27.39
N ALA A 314 29.25 14.90 28.01
CA ALA A 314 30.20 14.32 28.94
C ALA A 314 31.54 13.98 28.27
N LEU A 315 31.51 13.43 27.05
CA LEU A 315 32.72 13.16 26.26
C LEU A 315 33.45 14.45 25.88
N LEU A 316 32.73 15.51 25.50
CA LEU A 316 33.31 16.82 25.23
C LEU A 316 33.98 17.41 26.48
N MET A 317 33.30 17.32 27.64
CA MET A 317 33.87 17.76 28.93
C MET A 317 35.12 16.95 29.30
N HIS A 318 35.08 15.63 29.13
CA HIS A 318 36.23 14.76 29.41
C HIS A 318 37.41 15.07 28.47
N ASN A 319 37.17 15.24 27.18
CA ASN A 319 38.20 15.64 26.21
C ASN A 319 38.82 17.00 26.56
N LYS A 320 37.99 17.96 27.00
CA LYS A 320 38.49 19.27 27.48
C LYS A 320 39.38 19.10 28.70
N MET A 321 38.98 18.26 29.66
CA MET A 321 39.78 17.95 30.86
C MET A 321 41.09 17.26 30.51
N LEU A 322 41.08 16.26 29.63
CA LEU A 322 42.29 15.59 29.14
C LEU A 322 43.24 16.59 28.46
N LYS A 323 42.71 17.48 27.60
CA LYS A 323 43.52 18.53 26.97
C LYS A 323 44.18 19.45 28.01
N GLN A 324 43.46 19.82 29.06
CA GLN A 324 44.01 20.62 30.17
C GLN A 324 45.09 19.85 30.94
N GLN A 325 44.85 18.57 31.24
CA GLN A 325 45.84 17.71 31.91
C GLN A 325 47.12 17.54 31.07
N PHE A 326 46.99 17.27 29.77
CA PHE A 326 48.15 17.19 28.88
C PHE A 326 48.90 18.52 28.77
N SER A 327 48.19 19.64 28.72
CA SER A 327 48.81 20.97 28.73
C SER A 327 49.58 21.23 30.04
N ALA A 328 49.01 20.87 31.19
CA ALA A 328 49.67 21.02 32.49
C ALA A 328 50.91 20.11 32.60
N LEU A 329 50.79 18.87 32.13
CA LEU A 329 51.90 17.91 32.10
C LEU A 329 53.02 18.38 31.16
N GLY A 330 52.67 18.95 30.01
CA GLY A 330 53.62 19.61 29.10
C GLY A 330 54.38 20.74 29.79
N GLN A 331 53.67 21.65 30.48
CA GLN A 331 54.31 22.73 31.25
C GLN A 331 55.22 22.19 32.37
N GLN A 332 54.82 21.11 33.03
CA GLN A 332 55.63 20.47 34.08
C GLN A 332 56.90 19.82 33.50
N LEU A 333 56.80 19.18 32.34
CA LEU A 333 57.95 18.64 31.62
C LEU A 333 58.90 19.75 31.19
N ASP A 334 58.40 20.85 30.63
CA ASP A 334 59.20 22.01 30.25
C ASP A 334 59.93 22.62 31.46
N ALA A 335 59.23 22.79 32.58
CA ALA A 335 59.83 23.26 33.82
C ALA A 335 60.90 22.29 34.35
N THR A 336 60.71 20.98 34.18
CA THR A 336 61.68 19.96 34.57
C THR A 336 62.91 19.99 33.67
N ASN A 337 62.72 20.10 32.36
CA ASN A 337 63.80 20.27 31.38
C ASN A 337 64.62 21.53 31.70
N GLN A 338 63.98 22.67 31.94
CA GLN A 338 64.66 23.90 32.35
C GLN A 338 65.43 23.76 33.68
N ARG A 339 64.97 22.92 34.61
CA ARG A 339 65.74 22.61 35.83
C ARG A 339 66.92 21.70 35.54
N MET A 340 66.76 20.73 34.65
CA MET A 340 67.85 19.85 34.21
C MET A 340 68.92 20.66 33.46
N ASP A 341 68.53 21.51 32.52
CA ASP A 341 69.45 22.40 31.79
C ASP A 341 70.23 23.29 32.75
N ARG A 342 69.57 23.85 33.78
CA ARG A 342 70.24 24.62 34.84
C ARG A 342 71.23 23.76 35.64
N LYS A 343 70.86 22.52 36.01
CA LYS A 343 71.77 21.61 36.71
C LYS A 343 72.95 21.19 35.84
N ILE A 344 72.73 20.93 34.56
CA ILE A 344 73.79 20.62 33.59
C ILE A 344 74.73 21.82 33.51
N GLY A 345 74.19 23.04 33.39
CA GLY A 345 74.96 24.29 33.45
C GLY A 345 75.80 24.39 34.73
N GLN A 346 75.19 24.15 35.91
CA GLN A 346 75.90 24.13 37.19
C GLN A 346 77.03 23.10 37.24
N VAL A 347 76.81 21.88 36.73
CA VAL A 347 77.86 20.85 36.66
C VAL A 347 79.02 21.30 35.76
N TYR A 348 78.74 21.95 34.62
CA TYR A 348 79.77 22.52 33.78
C TYR A 348 80.55 23.64 34.48
N ASP A 349 79.86 24.54 35.19
CA ASP A 349 80.47 25.62 35.97
C ASP A 349 81.34 25.08 37.11
N ASP A 350 80.81 24.12 37.89
CA ASP A 350 81.52 23.45 38.98
C ASP A 350 82.75 22.69 38.46
N MET A 351 82.63 22.00 37.34
CA MET A 351 83.75 21.33 36.69
C MET A 351 84.80 22.34 36.20
N GLY A 352 84.37 23.48 35.64
CA GLY A 352 85.26 24.59 35.28
C GLY A 352 85.99 25.16 36.49
N ASN A 353 85.29 25.35 37.61
CA ASN A 353 85.85 25.82 38.87
C ASN A 353 86.84 24.81 39.47
N ALA A 354 86.51 23.53 39.45
CA ALA A 354 87.38 22.45 39.91
C ALA A 354 88.66 22.36 39.05
N LEU A 355 88.54 22.45 37.72
CA LEU A 355 89.71 22.50 36.83
C LEU A 355 90.59 23.73 37.10
N ASN A 356 89.99 24.89 37.40
CA ASN A 356 90.73 26.07 37.81
C ASN A 356 91.41 25.88 39.17
N GLN A 357 90.77 25.23 40.14
CA GLN A 357 91.40 24.88 41.42
C GLN A 357 92.58 23.93 41.23
N VAL A 358 92.42 22.88 40.41
CA VAL A 358 93.52 21.97 40.06
C VAL A 358 94.66 22.73 39.39
N ARG A 359 94.35 23.65 38.45
CA ARG A 359 95.36 24.51 37.83
C ARG A 359 96.10 25.38 38.86
N HIS A 360 95.39 25.96 39.81
CA HIS A 360 95.98 26.74 40.91
C HIS A 360 96.85 25.87 41.84
N GLN A 361 96.38 24.67 42.20
CA GLN A 361 97.13 23.73 43.03
C GLN A 361 98.39 23.23 42.34
N VAL A 362 98.31 22.87 41.05
CA VAL A 362 99.46 22.48 40.25
C VAL A 362 100.46 23.62 40.16
N ASN A 363 100.01 24.86 39.89
CA ASN A 363 100.90 26.02 39.88
C ASN A 363 101.55 26.28 41.25
N ALA A 364 100.81 26.11 42.34
CA ALA A 364 101.35 26.25 43.70
C ALA A 364 102.37 25.14 44.04
N GLN A 365 102.10 23.90 43.63
CA GLN A 365 103.03 22.78 43.79
C GLN A 365 104.28 22.94 42.94
N VAL A 366 104.16 23.38 41.68
CA VAL A 366 105.30 23.71 40.82
C VAL A 366 106.12 24.84 41.44
N GLY A 367 105.47 25.87 42.00
CA GLY A 367 106.15 26.92 42.77
C GLY A 367 106.88 26.39 44.01
N ALA A 368 106.25 25.49 44.77
CA ALA A 368 106.85 24.86 45.96
C ALA A 368 108.04 23.97 45.59
N ILE A 369 107.95 23.20 44.51
CA ILE A 369 109.04 22.37 43.98
C ILE A 369 110.19 23.25 43.51
N SER A 370 109.91 24.34 42.79
CA SER A 370 110.94 25.32 42.36
C SER A 370 111.69 25.93 43.55
N ASN A 371 110.96 26.28 44.61
CA ASN A 371 111.54 26.82 45.85
C ASN A 371 112.36 25.76 46.61
N ALA A 372 111.86 24.53 46.69
CA ALA A 372 112.56 23.42 47.34
C ALA A 372 113.85 23.04 46.61
N ILE A 373 113.84 22.99 45.26
CA ILE A 373 115.03 22.75 44.44
C ILE A 373 116.06 23.87 44.66
N SER A 374 115.61 25.14 44.72
CA SER A 374 116.49 26.27 44.99
C SER A 374 117.12 26.19 46.39
N ALA A 375 116.34 25.85 47.41
CA ALA A 375 116.80 25.67 48.78
C ALA A 375 117.78 24.49 48.91
N GLN A 376 117.50 23.37 48.24
CA GLN A 376 118.36 22.18 48.27
C GLN A 376 119.67 22.39 47.51
N THR A 377 119.65 23.17 46.43
CA THR A 377 120.86 23.58 45.70
C THR A 377 121.75 24.48 46.57
N ALA A 378 121.16 25.42 47.30
CA ALA A 378 121.89 26.26 48.25
C ALA A 378 122.48 25.43 49.42
N ALA A 379 121.71 24.47 49.95
CA ALA A 379 122.17 23.57 51.01
C ALA A 379 123.31 22.64 50.54
N MET A 380 123.27 22.15 49.30
CA MET A 380 124.35 21.35 48.72
C MET A 380 125.63 22.15 48.51
N GLN A 381 125.53 23.42 48.09
CA GLN A 381 126.69 24.31 47.98
C GLN A 381 127.34 24.59 49.35
N GLN A 382 126.53 24.75 50.40
CA GLN A 382 127.02 24.90 51.77
C GLN A 382 127.64 23.61 52.33
N ALA A 383 127.05 22.44 52.04
CA ALA A 383 127.59 21.14 52.44
C ALA A 383 128.91 20.82 51.75
N ALA A 384 129.07 21.18 50.47
CA ALA A 384 130.33 21.02 49.74
C ALA A 384 131.46 21.90 50.31
N ALA A 385 131.14 23.12 50.76
CA ALA A 385 132.10 23.99 51.45
C ALA A 385 132.52 23.41 52.82
N HIS A 386 131.58 22.82 53.56
CA HIS A 386 131.83 22.22 54.87
C HIS A 386 132.63 20.91 54.79
N ALA A 387 132.40 20.09 53.75
CA ALA A 387 133.14 18.86 53.52
C ALA A 387 134.62 19.12 53.16
N ASN A 388 134.90 20.14 52.34
CA ASN A 388 136.27 20.54 52.02
C ASN A 388 137.04 21.04 53.26
N TYR A 389 136.37 21.76 54.17
CA TYR A 389 136.96 22.20 55.44
C TYR A 389 137.31 21.03 56.38
N GLN A 390 136.44 20.01 56.47
CA GLN A 390 136.69 18.82 57.30
C GLN A 390 137.79 17.91 56.73
N GLN A 391 137.90 17.82 55.40
CA GLN A 391 138.96 17.03 54.76
C GLN A 391 140.35 17.66 54.97
N GLN A 392 140.44 19.00 55.04
CA GLN A 392 141.66 19.72 55.39
C GLN A 392 142.12 19.42 56.83
N GLN A 393 141.19 19.42 57.80
CA GLN A 393 141.52 19.14 59.21
C GLN A 393 142.02 17.71 59.45
N LEU A 394 141.47 16.73 58.73
CA LEU A 394 141.92 15.33 58.83
C LEU A 394 143.32 15.13 58.23
N PHE A 395 143.68 15.90 57.20
CA PHE A 395 145.01 15.87 56.59
C PHE A 395 146.09 16.48 57.50
N ASP A 396 145.77 17.56 58.21
CA ASP A 396 146.71 18.23 59.12
C ASP A 396 146.97 17.40 60.39
N LYS A 397 145.96 16.71 60.91
CA LYS A 397 146.10 15.88 62.12
C LYS A 397 146.89 14.59 61.87
N ALA A 398 146.71 13.95 60.72
CA ALA A 398 147.52 12.79 60.30
C ALA A 398 149.02 13.12 60.17
N LYS A 399 149.36 14.37 59.81
CA LYS A 399 150.74 14.88 59.77
C LYS A 399 151.36 15.04 61.17
N GLU A 400 150.58 15.32 62.21
CA GLU A 400 151.05 15.42 63.59
C GLU A 400 151.32 14.04 64.22
N GLU A 401 150.44 13.05 63.99
CA GLU A 401 150.61 11.69 64.51
C GLU A 401 151.82 10.97 63.89
N GLN A 402 152.12 11.22 62.61
CA GLN A 402 153.28 10.66 61.94
C GLN A 402 154.62 11.20 62.49
N ARG A 403 154.65 12.47 62.94
CA ARG A 403 155.83 13.09 63.58
C ARG A 403 156.08 12.52 64.97
N TRP A 404 155.01 12.22 65.72
CA TRP A 404 155.10 11.66 67.07
C TRP A 404 155.61 10.20 67.07
N GLN A 405 155.10 9.36 66.17
CA GLN A 405 155.55 7.96 66.01
C GLN A 405 157.03 7.86 65.58
N SER A 406 157.51 8.78 64.73
CA SER A 406 158.92 8.82 64.30
C SER A 406 159.88 9.15 65.45
N GLN A 407 159.46 9.95 66.43
CA GLN A 407 160.24 10.27 67.63
C GLN A 407 160.33 9.10 68.61
N LYS A 408 159.24 8.33 68.76
CA LYS A 408 159.18 7.16 69.65
C LYS A 408 160.10 6.03 69.16
N ASN A 409 160.11 5.78 67.85
CA ASN A 409 160.95 4.74 67.23
C ASN A 409 162.46 5.05 67.27
N ARG A 410 162.87 6.33 67.30
CA ARG A 410 164.28 6.70 67.48
C ARG A 410 164.80 6.48 68.91
N ARG A 411 163.93 6.40 69.93
CA ARG A 411 164.33 6.18 71.32
C ARG A 411 164.49 4.69 71.70
N CYS A 412 163.56 3.77 71.35
CA CYS A 412 163.78 2.31 71.61
C CYS A 412 165.02 1.79 70.82
N ALA A 413 165.37 2.39 69.67
CA ALA A 413 166.56 1.98 68.90
C ALA A 413 167.91 2.32 69.59
N ALA A 414 167.95 3.35 70.45
CA ALA A 414 169.16 3.73 71.19
C ALA A 414 169.39 2.86 72.44
N GLU A 415 168.33 2.29 73.03
CA GLU A 415 168.44 1.40 74.20
C GLU A 415 168.88 -0.02 73.82
N LEU A 416 168.48 -0.52 72.65
CA LEU A 416 168.83 -1.86 72.17
C LEU A 416 170.32 -2.02 71.80
N ALA A 417 171.05 -0.94 71.55
CA ALA A 417 172.47 -1.02 71.18
C ALA A 417 173.43 -1.17 72.39
N ARG A 418 172.95 -1.05 73.64
CA ARG A 418 173.84 -0.93 74.82
C ARG A 418 173.90 -2.13 75.76
N LYS A 419 173.16 -3.22 75.53
CA LYS A 419 173.17 -4.39 76.43
C LYS A 419 173.27 -5.71 75.69
N GLY A 420 174.49 -6.04 75.30
CA GLY A 420 174.92 -7.42 75.05
C GLY A 420 175.72 -7.93 76.24
N LYS A 421 175.40 -9.16 76.67
CA LYS A 421 176.03 -9.96 77.74
C LYS A 421 175.65 -9.59 79.18
N TYR A 422 175.10 -10.59 79.87
CA TYR A 422 174.58 -10.65 81.25
C TYR A 422 173.08 -10.33 81.38
N GLY A 423 172.38 -11.27 82.02
CA GLY A 423 170.98 -11.60 81.79
C GLY A 423 169.94 -10.75 82.53
N PHE A 424 168.69 -11.18 82.29
CA PHE A 424 167.39 -10.80 82.87
C PHE A 424 166.51 -9.76 82.15
N TRP A 425 165.25 -10.17 82.06
CA TRP A 425 164.04 -9.67 81.39
C TRP A 425 163.73 -8.16 81.54
N SER A 426 163.22 -7.51 80.49
CA SER A 426 161.79 -7.10 80.36
C SER A 426 161.53 -5.93 79.36
N SER A 427 160.40 -6.09 78.65
CA SER A 427 159.49 -5.16 77.92
C SER A 427 159.88 -3.70 77.52
N CYS A 428 160.02 -3.42 76.21
CA CYS A 428 159.56 -2.13 75.60
C CYS A 428 158.01 -2.17 75.58
N PRO A 429 157.31 -1.09 75.94
CA PRO A 429 155.88 -0.92 75.68
C PRO A 429 155.56 -0.47 74.24
#